data_AF-A0A7S2PBY4-F1
#
_entry.id   AF-A0A7S2PBY4-F1
#
_cell.length_a   1.000
_cell.length_b   1.000
_cell.length_c   1.000
_cell.angle_alpha   90.00
_cell.angle_beta   90.00
_cell.angle_gamma   90.00
#
_symmetry.space_group_name_H-M   'P 1'
#
loop_
_entity.id
_entity.type
_entity.pdbx_description
1 polymer ?
#
loop_
_entity_poly.entity_id
_entity_poly.type
_entity_poly.pdbx_seq_one_letter_code
_entity_poly.pdbx_strand_id
1 'polypeptide(L)'
;DRKHRIDTAALPAFSILMRSSVQISLQNNNPSVPSNALPHGCPPIDPGGPADAVSYTALDMALRSHPALAREGSSTLNPTALAKLVEGLRKFSRENLGREAKGSRWPMMCLPDSIWRDRSRTGPLFIALVAAFKHRQSQKWRNFDFEMAKRHDENIAMLKRMEKDLIAAGHLIRPRIYFDESVSKDQISTLTQIVTRFEGSIVQTPLQATHIVAHDDEIDTPDTLEDKDPERMYLRTLTLHQPKQPAGYPQMALVHWWFWPPSYDEWMPSANVDGDVEEEVKKPTGINAWCVACRFVRDVAKFNEWGSEVDYAILEYEKKVQCFQKGLSTTALAQGGNALLEGAVSARYVFGSASGGLCEREIGTGTRSHKKRVYDGFLKIMP
;
A
#
# COMPACT_ATOMS: atom_id res chain seq x y z
N ASP A 1 -11.63 51.50 26.53
CA ASP A 1 -10.20 51.24 26.72
C ASP A 1 -9.97 50.16 27.77
N ARG A 2 -9.09 49.20 27.43
CA ARG A 2 -8.49 48.12 28.25
C ARG A 2 -9.42 47.09 28.92
N LYS A 3 -9.59 45.94 28.26
CA LYS A 3 -9.88 44.64 28.88
C LYS A 3 -8.66 43.72 28.78
N HIS A 4 -8.52 42.89 29.80
CA HIS A 4 -7.40 42.03 30.15
C HIS A 4 -6.86 41.13 29.03
N ARG A 5 -5.53 41.07 28.92
CA ARG A 5 -4.77 40.09 28.15
C ARG A 5 -4.35 38.98 29.11
N ILE A 6 -4.88 37.77 28.91
CA ILE A 6 -4.35 36.54 29.52
C ILE A 6 -3.55 35.87 28.41
N ASP A 7 -2.24 35.84 28.57
CA ASP A 7 -1.33 35.06 27.73
C ASP A 7 -1.59 33.57 28.00
N THR A 8 -2.12 32.88 26.99
CA THR A 8 -2.13 31.41 26.95
C THR A 8 -1.00 30.97 26.04
N ALA A 9 -0.08 30.20 26.62
CA ALA A 9 1.12 29.68 25.99
C ALA A 9 0.77 28.91 24.70
N ALA A 10 1.55 29.19 23.66
CA ALA A 10 1.55 28.46 22.41
C ALA A 10 1.91 26.98 22.64
N LEU A 11 0.99 26.09 22.30
CA LEU A 11 1.28 24.69 21.99
C LEU A 11 1.99 24.64 20.62
N PRO A 12 2.97 23.73 20.43
CA PRO A 12 3.75 23.72 19.20
C PRO A 12 2.90 23.25 18.01
N ALA A 13 3.12 23.95 16.91
CA ALA A 13 2.51 23.74 15.61
C ALA A 13 2.55 22.28 15.16
N PHE A 14 1.39 21.79 14.69
CA PHE A 14 1.31 20.65 13.79
C PHE A 14 2.25 20.92 12.61
N SER A 15 3.33 20.14 12.54
CA SER A 15 4.19 20.08 11.37
C SER A 15 3.42 19.32 10.30
N ILE A 16 2.62 20.03 9.51
CA ILE A 16 2.21 19.58 8.18
C ILE A 16 3.52 19.54 7.38
N LEU A 17 4.20 18.39 7.41
CA LEU A 17 5.13 18.05 6.35
C LEU A 17 4.30 18.04 5.08
N MET A 18 4.55 19.01 4.21
CA MET A 18 3.90 19.23 2.92
C MET A 18 3.89 17.92 2.09
N ARG A 19 2.90 17.08 2.34
CA ARG A 19 2.43 16.07 1.38
C ARG A 19 1.46 16.83 0.49
N SER A 20 1.64 16.75 -0.82
CA SER A 20 0.73 17.37 -1.79
C SER A 20 -0.67 16.80 -1.56
N SER A 21 -1.53 17.51 -0.82
CA SER A 21 -2.86 17.04 -0.47
C SER A 21 -3.89 17.73 -1.36
N VAL A 22 -4.69 16.92 -2.05
CA VAL A 22 -5.77 17.34 -2.94
C VAL A 22 -7.11 17.15 -2.25
N GLN A 23 -7.98 18.15 -2.33
CA GLN A 23 -9.40 18.04 -1.96
C GLN A 23 -10.29 17.93 -3.21
N ILE A 24 -11.53 17.47 -3.04
CA ILE A 24 -12.54 17.50 -4.11
C ILE A 24 -13.19 18.88 -4.11
N SER A 25 -13.10 19.62 -5.22
CA SER A 25 -13.82 20.87 -5.41
C SER A 25 -15.29 20.61 -5.72
N LEU A 26 -16.15 20.59 -4.69
CA LEU A 26 -17.61 20.56 -4.87
C LEU A 26 -18.12 21.97 -5.23
N GLN A 27 -17.84 22.45 -6.45
CA GLN A 27 -18.48 23.67 -6.95
C GLN A 27 -19.93 23.36 -7.37
N ASN A 28 -20.87 23.66 -6.48
CA ASN A 28 -22.29 23.75 -6.78
C ASN A 28 -22.54 24.87 -7.80
N ASN A 29 -22.63 24.53 -9.09
CA ASN A 29 -23.33 25.34 -10.09
C ASN A 29 -23.92 24.41 -11.14
N ASN A 30 -25.22 24.14 -11.01
CA ASN A 30 -26.02 23.34 -11.93
C ASN A 30 -26.54 24.26 -13.07
N PRO A 31 -26.63 23.76 -14.30
CA PRO A 31 -27.97 23.60 -14.84
C PRO A 31 -28.16 22.24 -15.54
N SER A 32 -29.18 21.51 -15.06
CA SER A 32 -29.81 20.35 -15.72
C SER A 32 -28.87 19.27 -16.25
N VAL A 33 -28.24 18.53 -15.34
CA VAL A 33 -27.76 17.18 -15.63
C VAL A 33 -28.97 16.23 -15.67
N PRO A 34 -29.21 15.46 -16.75
CA PRO A 34 -30.29 14.48 -16.77
C PRO A 34 -30.10 13.47 -15.63
N SER A 35 -31.21 13.06 -15.00
CA SER A 35 -31.32 12.15 -13.85
C SER A 35 -30.83 10.71 -14.09
N ASN A 36 -29.83 10.50 -14.93
CA ASN A 36 -29.06 9.27 -15.03
C ASN A 36 -27.66 9.53 -14.46
N ALA A 37 -27.57 9.66 -13.14
CA ALA A 37 -26.32 9.45 -12.43
C ALA A 37 -25.84 8.04 -12.79
N LEU A 38 -24.78 7.96 -13.59
CA LEU A 38 -24.16 6.68 -13.92
C LEU A 38 -23.60 6.08 -12.62
N PRO A 39 -23.82 4.78 -12.36
CA PRO A 39 -23.24 4.13 -11.19
C PRO A 39 -21.72 4.15 -11.30
N HIS A 40 -21.05 4.29 -10.14
CA HIS A 40 -19.62 4.08 -9.94
C HIS A 40 -19.02 3.10 -10.96
N GLY A 41 -18.13 3.61 -11.79
CA GLY A 41 -17.56 2.86 -12.89
C GLY A 41 -16.47 3.69 -13.53
N CYS A 42 -15.34 3.05 -13.81
CA CYS A 42 -14.39 3.50 -14.82
C CYS A 42 -15.15 4.21 -15.96
N PRO A 43 -14.65 5.32 -16.55
CA PRO A 43 -15.07 5.68 -17.89
C PRO A 43 -14.93 4.39 -18.67
N PRO A 44 -15.92 4.06 -19.50
CA PRO A 44 -15.82 2.87 -20.30
C PRO A 44 -14.42 2.87 -20.90
N ILE A 45 -13.63 1.85 -20.53
CA ILE A 45 -12.54 1.35 -21.36
C ILE A 45 -13.25 1.18 -22.69
N ASP A 46 -13.18 2.15 -23.58
CA ASP A 46 -14.01 2.15 -24.77
C ASP A 46 -13.55 0.93 -25.56
N PRO A 47 -14.32 -0.18 -25.57
CA PRO A 47 -13.85 -1.42 -26.19
C PRO A 47 -13.76 -1.27 -27.71
N GLY A 48 -14.28 -0.15 -28.26
CA GLY A 48 -14.15 0.31 -29.62
C GLY A 48 -13.23 1.52 -29.80
N GLY A 49 -12.66 2.05 -28.71
CA GLY A 49 -11.75 3.18 -28.73
C GLY A 49 -10.42 2.77 -29.37
N PRO A 50 -9.93 3.47 -30.40
CA PRO A 50 -8.73 3.06 -31.13
C PRO A 50 -7.47 3.00 -30.25
N ALA A 51 -7.45 3.68 -29.09
CA ALA A 51 -6.33 3.58 -28.14
C ALA A 51 -6.33 2.25 -27.35
N ASP A 52 -7.50 1.73 -26.98
CA ASP A 52 -7.62 0.48 -26.20
C ASP A 52 -7.70 -0.77 -27.08
N ALA A 53 -8.31 -0.70 -28.26
CA ALA A 53 -8.24 -1.79 -29.23
C ALA A 53 -6.78 -2.09 -29.63
N VAL A 54 -5.96 -1.04 -29.77
CA VAL A 54 -4.51 -1.17 -29.98
C VAL A 54 -3.80 -1.69 -28.73
N SER A 55 -4.25 -1.31 -27.52
CA SER A 55 -3.65 -1.75 -26.25
C SER A 55 -3.79 -3.27 -26.03
N TYR A 56 -4.90 -3.87 -26.47
CA TYR A 56 -5.10 -5.32 -26.46
C TYR A 56 -4.54 -6.04 -27.70
N THR A 57 -4.17 -5.33 -28.77
CA THR A 57 -3.70 -5.97 -30.01
C THR A 57 -2.44 -6.80 -29.78
N ALA A 58 -1.45 -6.24 -29.07
CA ALA A 58 -0.22 -6.96 -28.76
C ALA A 58 -0.48 -8.18 -27.86
N LEU A 59 -1.39 -8.03 -26.89
CA LEU A 59 -1.79 -9.09 -25.98
C LEU A 59 -2.55 -10.22 -26.70
N ASP A 60 -3.49 -9.88 -27.59
CA ASP A 60 -4.23 -10.83 -28.42
C ASP A 60 -3.29 -11.66 -29.29
N MET A 61 -2.35 -11.01 -30.00
CA MET A 61 -1.36 -11.71 -30.81
C MET A 61 -0.52 -12.68 -29.98
N ALA A 62 -0.09 -12.26 -28.78
CA ALA A 62 0.66 -13.12 -27.86
C ALA A 62 -0.19 -14.32 -27.40
N LEU A 63 -1.45 -14.11 -27.01
CA LEU A 63 -2.35 -15.18 -26.56
C LEU A 63 -2.62 -16.19 -27.68
N ARG A 64 -2.85 -15.74 -28.91
CA ARG A 64 -3.04 -16.63 -30.08
C ARG A 64 -1.82 -17.49 -30.38
N SER A 65 -0.62 -16.96 -30.11
CA SER A 65 0.63 -17.71 -30.30
C SER A 65 0.89 -18.74 -29.19
N HIS A 66 0.16 -18.68 -28.08
CA HIS A 66 0.38 -19.56 -26.95
C HIS A 66 -0.15 -20.99 -27.23
N PRO A 67 0.65 -22.06 -27.08
CA PRO A 67 0.26 -23.43 -27.47
C PRO A 67 -1.04 -23.93 -26.83
N ALA A 68 -1.28 -23.60 -25.56
CA ALA A 68 -2.51 -24.00 -24.86
C ALA A 68 -3.79 -23.33 -25.41
N LEU A 69 -3.64 -22.27 -26.20
CA LEU A 69 -4.74 -21.47 -26.76
C LEU A 69 -4.85 -21.62 -28.29
N ALA A 70 -4.06 -22.51 -28.90
CA ALA A 70 -4.05 -22.69 -30.35
C ALA A 70 -5.40 -23.11 -30.95
N ARG A 71 -6.32 -23.64 -30.13
CA ARG A 71 -7.68 -24.05 -30.54
C ARG A 71 -8.71 -22.92 -30.41
N GLU A 72 -8.33 -21.79 -29.83
CA GLU A 72 -9.21 -20.65 -29.63
C GLU A 72 -9.38 -19.87 -30.93
N GLY A 73 -10.62 -19.74 -31.39
CA GLY A 73 -10.94 -19.03 -32.62
C GLY A 73 -10.86 -17.51 -32.50
N SER A 74 -10.79 -16.81 -33.63
CA SER A 74 -10.74 -15.34 -33.69
C SER A 74 -11.96 -14.62 -33.11
N SER A 75 -13.09 -15.31 -32.95
CA SER A 75 -14.27 -14.77 -32.25
C SER A 75 -14.08 -14.69 -30.74
N THR A 76 -13.15 -15.47 -30.18
CA THR A 76 -12.90 -15.58 -28.74
C THR A 76 -11.65 -14.82 -28.31
N LEU A 77 -10.57 -14.97 -29.07
CA LEU A 77 -9.37 -14.16 -28.91
C LEU A 77 -9.48 -13.02 -29.92
N ASN A 78 -9.84 -11.83 -29.47
CA ASN A 78 -9.75 -10.56 -30.19
C ASN A 78 -9.84 -9.42 -29.16
N PRO A 79 -9.41 -8.19 -29.50
CA PRO A 79 -9.38 -7.08 -28.55
C PRO A 79 -10.71 -6.85 -27.81
N THR A 80 -11.84 -6.84 -28.53
CA THR A 80 -13.16 -6.60 -27.93
C THR A 80 -13.60 -7.72 -26.99
N ALA A 81 -13.38 -8.98 -27.37
CA ALA A 81 -13.72 -10.13 -26.55
C ALA A 81 -12.85 -10.20 -25.29
N LEU A 82 -11.56 -9.89 -25.40
CA LEU A 82 -10.64 -9.82 -24.28
C LEU A 82 -11.01 -8.69 -23.32
N ALA A 83 -11.32 -7.49 -23.81
CA ALA A 83 -11.77 -6.38 -22.96
C ALA A 83 -13.03 -6.76 -22.16
N LYS A 84 -14.02 -7.40 -22.79
CA LYS A 84 -15.23 -7.90 -22.10
C LYS A 84 -14.93 -8.97 -21.06
N LEU A 85 -14.00 -9.89 -21.36
CA LEU A 85 -13.59 -10.93 -20.43
C LEU A 85 -12.90 -10.33 -19.20
N VAL A 86 -11.95 -9.41 -19.41
CA VAL A 86 -11.23 -8.74 -18.33
C VAL A 86 -12.19 -7.94 -17.46
N GLU A 87 -13.12 -7.20 -18.05
CA GLU A 87 -14.13 -6.47 -17.28
C GLU A 87 -15.02 -7.41 -16.46
N GLY A 88 -15.46 -8.53 -17.06
CA GLY A 88 -16.23 -9.55 -16.34
C GLY A 88 -15.47 -10.16 -15.16
N LEU A 89 -14.18 -10.46 -15.33
CA LEU A 89 -13.31 -10.97 -14.26
C LEU A 89 -13.13 -9.95 -13.14
N ARG A 90 -12.85 -8.68 -13.47
CA ARG A 90 -12.69 -7.59 -12.51
C ARG A 90 -13.97 -7.36 -11.71
N LYS A 91 -15.12 -7.28 -12.40
CA LYS A 91 -16.43 -7.12 -11.78
C LYS A 91 -16.72 -8.27 -10.83
N PHE A 92 -16.59 -9.52 -11.29
CA PHE A 92 -16.81 -10.70 -10.46
C PHE A 92 -15.89 -10.72 -9.23
N SER A 93 -14.60 -10.37 -9.40
CA SER A 93 -13.65 -10.26 -8.29
C SER A 93 -14.12 -9.21 -7.26
N ARG A 94 -14.50 -8.00 -7.70
CA ARG A 94 -14.94 -6.93 -6.81
C ARG A 94 -16.18 -7.33 -5.99
N GLU A 95 -17.18 -7.90 -6.66
CA GLU A 95 -18.46 -8.25 -6.04
C GLU A 95 -18.36 -9.44 -5.06
N ASN A 96 -17.39 -10.33 -5.25
CA ASN A 96 -17.29 -11.58 -4.48
C ASN A 96 -16.07 -11.65 -3.54
N LEU A 97 -15.04 -10.83 -3.80
CA LEU A 97 -13.79 -10.81 -3.03
C LEU A 97 -13.48 -9.43 -2.42
N GLY A 98 -14.15 -8.35 -2.84
CA GLY A 98 -13.91 -7.02 -2.31
C GLY A 98 -14.48 -6.81 -0.91
N ARG A 99 -14.23 -5.61 -0.34
CA ARG A 99 -14.73 -5.18 0.98
C ARG A 99 -16.24 -5.38 1.15
N GLU A 100 -17.02 -5.14 0.11
CA GLU A 100 -18.49 -5.18 0.13
C GLU A 100 -19.07 -6.55 -0.25
N ALA A 101 -18.21 -7.56 -0.44
CA ALA A 101 -18.67 -8.88 -0.83
C ALA A 101 -19.62 -9.49 0.21
N LYS A 102 -20.71 -10.09 -0.28
CA LYS A 102 -21.72 -10.71 0.57
C LYS A 102 -21.21 -12.06 1.08
N GLY A 103 -20.89 -12.14 2.38
CA GLY A 103 -20.50 -13.39 3.03
C GLY A 103 -19.67 -13.15 4.30
N SER A 104 -19.58 -14.16 5.17
CA SER A 104 -18.81 -14.06 6.41
C SER A 104 -17.29 -14.25 6.22
N ARG A 105 -16.85 -14.73 5.05
CA ARG A 105 -15.43 -14.96 4.74
C ARG A 105 -15.15 -14.97 3.24
N TRP A 106 -14.06 -14.30 2.83
CA TRP A 106 -13.56 -14.38 1.46
C TRP A 106 -12.90 -15.73 1.16
N PRO A 107 -13.18 -16.34 0.00
CA PRO A 107 -12.64 -17.64 -0.38
C PRO A 107 -11.18 -17.60 -0.87
N MET A 108 -10.67 -16.41 -1.21
CA MET A 108 -9.29 -16.09 -1.56
C MET A 108 -9.08 -14.57 -1.42
N MET A 109 -7.83 -14.11 -1.50
CA MET A 109 -7.53 -12.68 -1.61
C MET A 109 -7.95 -12.10 -2.95
N CYS A 110 -8.28 -10.81 -2.97
CA CYS A 110 -8.49 -10.08 -4.22
C CYS A 110 -7.18 -9.96 -5.00
N LEU A 111 -7.24 -10.10 -6.32
CA LEU A 111 -6.10 -9.86 -7.20
C LEU A 111 -5.92 -8.34 -7.40
N PRO A 112 -4.72 -7.78 -7.14
CA PRO A 112 -4.47 -6.35 -7.30
C PRO A 112 -4.75 -5.83 -8.71
N ASP A 113 -5.18 -4.57 -8.84
CA ASP A 113 -5.57 -4.02 -10.14
C ASP A 113 -4.42 -3.84 -11.14
N SER A 114 -3.18 -3.77 -10.64
CA SER A 114 -1.98 -3.80 -11.47
C SER A 114 -1.93 -5.01 -12.39
N ILE A 115 -2.48 -6.16 -11.97
CA ILE A 115 -2.59 -7.38 -12.77
C ILE A 115 -3.51 -7.17 -13.97
N TRP A 116 -4.64 -6.48 -13.77
CA TRP A 116 -5.64 -6.25 -14.81
C TRP A 116 -5.24 -5.15 -15.80
N ARG A 117 -4.37 -4.23 -15.38
CA ARG A 117 -3.95 -3.07 -16.19
C ARG A 117 -2.76 -3.35 -17.11
N ASP A 118 -1.87 -4.29 -16.77
CA ASP A 118 -0.69 -4.60 -17.57
C ASP A 118 -1.04 -5.41 -18.83
N ARG A 119 -0.99 -4.76 -19.99
CA ARG A 119 -1.33 -5.36 -21.30
C ARG A 119 -0.10 -5.86 -22.06
N SER A 120 1.04 -6.03 -21.39
CA SER A 120 2.27 -6.52 -22.03
C SER A 120 2.11 -7.98 -22.48
N ARG A 121 2.90 -8.36 -23.49
CA ARG A 121 2.77 -9.66 -24.19
C ARG A 121 3.02 -10.88 -23.29
N THR A 122 3.72 -10.70 -22.18
CA THR A 122 4.11 -11.75 -21.23
C THR A 122 3.88 -11.32 -19.79
N GLY A 123 3.08 -10.27 -19.57
CA GLY A 123 2.83 -9.72 -18.25
C GLY A 123 1.78 -10.47 -17.43
N PRO A 124 1.37 -9.92 -16.28
CA PRO A 124 0.43 -10.55 -15.37
C PRO A 124 -0.95 -10.78 -16.01
N LEU A 125 -1.47 -9.85 -16.81
CA LEU A 125 -2.76 -10.06 -17.49
C LEU A 125 -2.69 -11.23 -18.48
N PHE A 126 -1.58 -11.34 -19.24
CA PHE A 126 -1.37 -12.46 -20.15
C PHE A 126 -1.42 -13.79 -19.38
N ILE A 127 -0.71 -13.89 -18.27
CA ILE A 127 -0.66 -15.09 -17.42
C ILE A 127 -2.05 -15.41 -16.85
N ALA A 128 -2.75 -14.41 -16.32
CA ALA A 128 -4.10 -14.57 -15.80
C ALA A 128 -5.08 -15.07 -16.88
N LEU A 129 -5.03 -14.50 -18.09
CA LEU A 129 -5.88 -14.92 -19.20
C LEU A 129 -5.56 -16.34 -19.68
N VAL A 130 -4.27 -16.70 -19.83
CA VAL A 130 -3.87 -18.09 -20.13
C VAL A 130 -4.43 -19.04 -19.08
N ALA A 131 -4.41 -18.65 -17.79
CA ALA A 131 -4.96 -19.47 -16.73
C ALA A 131 -6.49 -19.60 -16.82
N ALA A 132 -7.19 -18.51 -17.16
CA ALA A 132 -8.64 -18.48 -17.38
C ALA A 132 -9.07 -19.46 -18.48
N PHE A 133 -8.40 -19.38 -19.63
CA PHE A 133 -8.73 -20.23 -20.78
C PHE A 133 -8.42 -21.70 -20.52
N LYS A 134 -7.30 -22.01 -19.87
CA LYS A 134 -7.00 -23.39 -19.44
C LYS A 134 -8.09 -23.95 -18.53
N HIS A 135 -8.55 -23.15 -17.57
CA HIS A 135 -9.65 -23.54 -16.67
C HIS A 135 -10.97 -23.73 -17.44
N ARG A 136 -11.31 -22.81 -18.34
CA ARG A 136 -12.49 -22.92 -19.20
C ARG A 136 -12.47 -24.22 -20.03
N GLN A 137 -11.32 -24.57 -20.60
CA GLN A 137 -11.13 -25.80 -21.36
C GLN A 137 -11.29 -27.04 -20.48
N SER A 138 -10.71 -27.06 -19.28
CA SER A 138 -10.85 -28.20 -18.35
C SER A 138 -12.29 -28.41 -17.90
N GLN A 139 -13.04 -27.31 -17.68
CA GLN A 139 -14.45 -27.35 -17.33
C GLN A 139 -15.39 -27.53 -18.54
N LYS A 140 -14.84 -27.63 -19.76
CA LYS A 140 -15.60 -27.79 -21.01
C LYS A 140 -16.66 -26.71 -21.22
N TRP A 141 -16.38 -25.48 -20.77
CA TRP A 141 -17.31 -24.37 -20.94
C TRP A 141 -17.25 -23.82 -22.36
N ARG A 142 -18.42 -23.57 -22.95
CA ARG A 142 -18.55 -22.89 -24.24
C ARG A 142 -18.11 -21.42 -24.17
N ASN A 143 -18.46 -20.74 -23.07
CA ASN A 143 -18.17 -19.33 -22.84
C ASN A 143 -17.93 -19.08 -21.35
N PHE A 144 -17.22 -18.00 -21.04
CA PHE A 144 -17.16 -17.45 -19.69
C PHE A 144 -18.54 -16.87 -19.33
N ASP A 145 -18.97 -17.10 -18.09
CA ASP A 145 -20.24 -16.60 -17.56
C ASP A 145 -20.06 -16.38 -16.05
N PHE A 146 -20.02 -15.12 -15.65
CA PHE A 146 -19.77 -14.68 -14.29
C PHE A 146 -21.05 -14.44 -13.49
N GLU A 147 -22.20 -14.34 -14.16
CA GLU A 147 -23.50 -14.07 -13.55
C GLU A 147 -24.24 -15.37 -13.21
N MET A 148 -23.88 -16.48 -13.87
CA MET A 148 -24.45 -17.79 -13.59
C MET A 148 -24.04 -18.29 -12.18
N ALA A 149 -24.96 -18.21 -11.22
CA ALA A 149 -24.74 -18.64 -9.83
C ALA A 149 -24.18 -20.07 -9.69
N LYS A 150 -24.58 -21.02 -10.56
CA LYS A 150 -24.07 -22.40 -10.55
C LYS A 150 -22.57 -22.50 -10.87
N ARG A 151 -21.96 -21.46 -11.45
CA ARG A 151 -20.54 -21.39 -11.77
C ARG A 151 -19.74 -20.58 -10.75
N HIS A 152 -20.38 -20.09 -9.68
CA HIS A 152 -19.71 -19.22 -8.70
C HIS A 152 -18.43 -19.85 -8.14
N ASP A 153 -18.52 -21.05 -7.56
CA ASP A 153 -17.37 -21.75 -6.99
C ASP A 153 -16.29 -22.06 -8.03
N GLU A 154 -16.68 -22.38 -9.27
CA GLU A 154 -15.73 -22.63 -10.35
C GLU A 154 -15.06 -21.35 -10.86
N ASN A 155 -15.78 -20.23 -10.91
CA ASN A 155 -15.21 -18.92 -11.22
C ASN A 155 -14.20 -18.51 -10.13
N ILE A 156 -14.47 -18.83 -8.86
CA ILE A 156 -13.50 -18.65 -7.76
C ILE A 156 -12.30 -19.60 -7.93
N ALA A 157 -12.52 -20.86 -8.30
CA ALA A 157 -11.43 -21.80 -8.58
C ALA A 157 -10.54 -21.35 -9.76
N MET A 158 -11.15 -20.71 -10.76
CA MET A 158 -10.42 -20.09 -11.87
C MET A 158 -9.52 -18.94 -11.39
N LEU A 159 -10.03 -18.04 -10.54
CA LEU A 159 -9.23 -16.95 -9.95
C LEU A 159 -8.08 -17.50 -9.08
N LYS A 160 -8.32 -18.55 -8.28
CA LYS A 160 -7.25 -19.24 -7.51
C LYS A 160 -6.16 -19.82 -8.41
N ARG A 161 -6.55 -20.33 -9.59
CA ARG A 161 -5.58 -20.81 -10.58
C ARG A 161 -4.76 -19.68 -11.17
N MET A 162 -5.37 -18.53 -11.45
CA MET A 162 -4.65 -17.32 -11.88
C MET A 162 -3.64 -16.89 -10.82
N GLU A 163 -4.08 -16.75 -9.57
CA GLU A 163 -3.23 -16.37 -8.44
C GLU A 163 -1.99 -17.26 -8.33
N LYS A 164 -2.18 -18.58 -8.39
CA LYS A 164 -1.09 -19.55 -8.38
C LYS A 164 -0.09 -19.34 -9.52
N ASP A 165 -0.60 -19.18 -10.75
CA ASP A 165 0.24 -18.99 -11.94
C ASP A 165 0.98 -17.63 -11.88
N LEU A 166 0.35 -16.60 -11.32
CA LEU A 166 0.94 -15.26 -11.09
C LEU A 166 2.05 -15.26 -10.03
N ILE A 167 1.85 -15.97 -8.92
CA ILE A 167 2.87 -16.15 -7.88
C ILE A 167 4.08 -16.89 -8.45
N ALA A 168 3.83 -17.98 -9.20
CA ALA A 168 4.90 -18.78 -9.80
C ALA A 168 5.73 -17.98 -10.82
N ALA A 169 5.11 -17.04 -11.51
CA ALA A 169 5.77 -16.14 -12.45
C ALA A 169 6.38 -14.88 -11.81
N GLY A 170 6.25 -14.70 -10.50
CA GLY A 170 6.81 -13.55 -9.77
C GLY A 170 6.04 -12.24 -9.95
N HIS A 171 4.81 -12.30 -10.48
CA HIS A 171 3.94 -11.13 -10.64
C HIS A 171 3.05 -10.83 -9.43
N LEU A 172 2.96 -11.76 -8.49
CA LEU A 172 2.30 -11.56 -7.21
C LEU A 172 3.25 -12.01 -6.09
N ILE A 173 3.60 -11.07 -5.22
CA ILE A 173 4.56 -11.30 -4.13
C ILE A 173 3.82 -11.18 -2.81
N ARG A 174 3.90 -12.22 -1.97
CA ARG A 174 3.34 -12.19 -0.62
C ARG A 174 4.24 -11.38 0.32
N PRO A 175 3.70 -10.51 1.18
CA PRO A 175 4.51 -9.74 2.12
C PRO A 175 5.28 -10.61 3.11
N ARG A 176 6.53 -10.24 3.35
CA ARG A 176 7.38 -10.78 4.42
C ARG A 176 7.57 -9.66 5.44
N ILE A 177 6.92 -9.80 6.58
CA ILE A 177 6.77 -8.76 7.59
C ILE A 177 7.80 -8.97 8.70
N TYR A 178 8.53 -7.92 9.02
CA TYR A 178 9.27 -7.77 10.28
C TYR A 178 8.57 -6.72 11.12
N PHE A 179 8.32 -6.99 12.40
CA PHE A 179 7.78 -5.99 13.33
C PHE A 179 8.94 -5.29 14.05
N ASP A 180 8.96 -3.95 13.97
CA ASP A 180 9.89 -3.11 14.71
C ASP A 180 9.59 -3.09 16.22
N GLU A 181 10.58 -2.74 17.04
CA GLU A 181 10.46 -2.68 18.50
C GLU A 181 9.44 -1.65 19.00
N SER A 182 9.11 -0.65 18.18
CA SER A 182 8.04 0.32 18.47
C SER A 182 6.65 -0.32 18.55
N VAL A 183 6.44 -1.51 17.96
CA VAL A 183 5.14 -2.19 17.98
C VAL A 183 4.99 -2.99 19.27
N SER A 184 3.93 -2.71 20.04
CA SER A 184 3.67 -3.41 21.29
C SER A 184 3.41 -4.92 21.08
N LYS A 185 3.73 -5.74 22.09
CA LYS A 185 3.57 -7.21 22.01
C LYS A 185 2.12 -7.64 21.74
N ASP A 186 1.15 -6.94 22.32
CA ASP A 186 -0.27 -7.22 22.13
C ASP A 186 -0.71 -6.93 20.67
N GLN A 187 -0.20 -5.84 20.09
CA GLN A 187 -0.41 -5.55 18.68
C GLN A 187 0.28 -6.58 17.79
N ILE A 188 1.53 -6.96 18.06
CA ILE A 188 2.24 -7.98 17.27
C ILE A 188 1.45 -9.29 17.21
N SER A 189 0.88 -9.74 18.34
CA SER A 189 0.04 -10.95 18.38
C SER A 189 -1.16 -10.83 17.44
N THR A 190 -1.88 -9.71 17.51
CA THR A 190 -3.06 -9.43 16.68
C THR A 190 -2.70 -9.31 15.19
N LEU A 191 -1.68 -8.51 14.88
CA LEU A 191 -1.22 -8.28 13.51
C LEU A 191 -0.68 -9.57 12.87
N THR A 192 0.02 -10.41 13.63
CA THR A 192 0.52 -11.71 13.14
C THR A 192 -0.62 -12.62 12.66
N GLN A 193 -1.75 -12.63 13.38
CA GLN A 193 -2.93 -13.40 12.96
C GLN A 193 -3.49 -12.89 11.64
N ILE A 194 -3.52 -11.57 11.46
CA ILE A 194 -3.96 -10.94 10.21
C ILE A 194 -2.98 -11.29 9.07
N VAL A 195 -1.68 -11.07 9.26
CA VAL A 195 -0.65 -11.39 8.24
C VAL A 195 -0.78 -12.84 7.77
N THR A 196 -0.88 -13.78 8.72
CA THR A 196 -1.01 -15.21 8.40
C THR A 196 -2.31 -15.52 7.67
N ARG A 197 -3.44 -14.91 8.09
CA ARG A 197 -4.74 -15.08 7.43
C ARG A 197 -4.75 -14.59 5.99
N PHE A 198 -4.03 -13.51 5.69
CA PHE A 198 -3.91 -12.90 4.36
C PHE A 198 -2.59 -13.26 3.67
N GLU A 199 -2.12 -14.48 3.93
CA GLU A 199 -1.05 -15.17 3.21
C GLU A 199 0.31 -14.44 3.18
N GLY A 200 0.54 -13.50 4.09
CA GLY A 200 1.87 -12.99 4.38
C GLY A 200 2.64 -13.93 5.33
N SER A 201 3.91 -13.62 5.55
CA SER A 201 4.77 -14.37 6.46
C SER A 201 5.54 -13.45 7.40
N ILE A 202 5.80 -13.91 8.62
CA ILE A 202 6.65 -13.18 9.58
C ILE A 202 8.10 -13.64 9.43
N VAL A 203 9.03 -12.69 9.40
CA VAL A 203 10.47 -12.94 9.38
C VAL A 203 11.13 -12.41 10.65
N GLN A 204 12.26 -12.99 11.01
CA GLN A 204 12.97 -12.65 12.26
C GLN A 204 13.92 -11.47 12.12
N THR A 205 14.30 -11.10 10.89
CA THR A 205 15.28 -10.05 10.64
C THR A 205 14.80 -9.05 9.59
N PRO A 206 15.15 -7.75 9.72
CA PRO A 206 14.79 -6.74 8.72
C PRO A 206 15.33 -7.04 7.31
N LEU A 207 16.49 -7.70 7.21
CA LEU A 207 17.14 -8.07 5.94
C LEU A 207 16.32 -9.07 5.11
N GLN A 208 15.51 -9.88 5.77
CA GLN A 208 14.63 -10.85 5.15
C GLN A 208 13.25 -10.27 4.80
N ALA A 209 12.94 -9.07 5.28
CA ALA A 209 11.63 -8.48 5.16
C ALA A 209 11.45 -7.83 3.78
N THR A 210 10.22 -7.88 3.26
CA THR A 210 9.79 -6.93 2.23
C THR A 210 9.14 -5.70 2.87
N HIS A 211 8.66 -5.82 4.10
CA HIS A 211 8.07 -4.72 4.87
C HIS A 211 8.53 -4.76 6.33
N ILE A 212 9.00 -3.62 6.83
CA ILE A 212 9.24 -3.35 8.25
C ILE A 212 8.02 -2.59 8.74
N VAL A 213 7.27 -3.19 9.65
CA VAL A 213 6.07 -2.59 10.25
C VAL A 213 6.47 -1.95 11.57
N ALA A 214 6.28 -0.64 11.68
CA ALA A 214 6.57 0.14 12.88
C ALA A 214 5.30 0.89 13.35
N HIS A 215 5.30 1.29 14.62
CA HIS A 215 4.23 2.13 15.15
C HIS A 215 4.44 3.58 14.72
N ASP A 216 3.39 4.20 14.19
CA ASP A 216 3.38 5.61 13.83
C ASP A 216 2.18 6.30 14.49
N ASP A 217 2.43 7.26 15.38
CA ASP A 217 1.36 7.91 16.16
C ASP A 217 0.35 8.66 15.26
N GLU A 218 0.75 9.14 14.09
CA GLU A 218 -0.16 9.87 13.18
C GLU A 218 -1.11 8.90 12.45
N ILE A 219 -0.59 7.76 11.99
CA ILE A 219 -1.34 6.78 11.19
C ILE A 219 -2.03 5.70 12.05
N ASP A 220 -1.44 5.31 13.18
CA ASP A 220 -1.88 4.17 13.98
C ASP A 220 -2.79 4.51 15.15
N THR A 221 -2.92 5.79 15.51
CA THR A 221 -3.84 6.20 16.57
C THR A 221 -5.29 6.06 16.06
N PRO A 222 -6.23 5.47 16.82
CA PRO A 222 -7.63 5.21 16.41
C PRO A 222 -8.50 6.45 16.14
N ASP A 223 -7.89 7.61 15.95
CA ASP A 223 -8.52 8.91 15.77
C ASP A 223 -8.24 9.45 14.35
N THR A 224 -8.09 8.54 13.38
CA THR A 224 -7.80 8.87 11.99
C THR A 224 -8.91 9.74 11.40
N LEU A 225 -8.52 10.76 10.63
CA LEU A 225 -9.42 11.73 9.98
C LEU A 225 -10.60 11.07 9.22
N GLU A 226 -10.43 9.86 8.68
CA GLU A 226 -11.50 9.09 8.02
C GLU A 226 -12.71 8.78 8.91
N ASP A 227 -12.50 8.51 10.20
CA ASP A 227 -13.60 8.21 11.13
C ASP A 227 -14.34 9.49 11.58
N LYS A 228 -13.67 10.65 11.47
CA LYS A 228 -14.20 11.96 11.90
C LYS A 228 -14.79 12.77 10.75
N ASP A 229 -14.25 12.63 9.54
CA ASP A 229 -14.65 13.42 8.37
C ASP A 229 -14.37 12.66 7.06
N PRO A 230 -15.28 11.76 6.64
CA PRO A 230 -15.18 11.04 5.37
C PRO A 230 -15.12 11.97 4.15
N GLU A 231 -15.60 13.21 4.26
CA GLU A 231 -15.56 14.20 3.17
C GLU A 231 -14.14 14.77 2.95
N ARG A 232 -13.19 14.46 3.85
CA ARG A 232 -11.76 14.79 3.72
C ARG A 232 -10.90 13.61 3.28
N MET A 233 -11.48 12.57 2.68
CA MET A 233 -10.69 11.51 2.07
C MET A 233 -9.74 12.07 1.03
N TYR A 234 -8.45 11.96 1.31
CA TYR A 234 -7.40 12.40 0.40
C TYR A 234 -7.29 11.44 -0.77
N LEU A 235 -7.04 12.01 -1.94
CA LEU A 235 -6.70 11.27 -3.15
C LEU A 235 -5.44 11.85 -3.77
N ARG A 236 -4.80 11.07 -4.63
CA ARG A 236 -3.73 11.53 -5.52
C ARG A 236 -4.05 11.22 -6.97
N THR A 237 -3.64 12.10 -7.87
CA THR A 237 -3.74 11.88 -9.31
C THR A 237 -2.57 11.01 -9.77
N LEU A 238 -2.86 9.82 -10.31
CA LEU A 238 -1.85 8.88 -10.82
C LEU A 238 -1.48 9.17 -12.28
N THR A 239 -2.46 9.49 -13.12
CA THR A 239 -2.22 9.81 -14.53
C THR A 239 -3.39 10.59 -15.11
N LEU A 240 -3.10 11.39 -16.13
CA LEU A 240 -4.11 12.02 -16.98
C LEU A 240 -4.20 11.26 -18.30
N HIS A 241 -5.42 11.16 -18.82
CA HIS A 241 -5.69 10.59 -20.12
C HIS A 241 -6.67 11.49 -20.86
N GLN A 242 -6.34 11.88 -22.10
CA GLN A 242 -7.27 12.56 -22.98
C GLN A 242 -7.84 11.54 -23.96
N PRO A 243 -9.12 11.13 -23.82
CA PRO A 243 -9.74 10.22 -24.76
C PRO A 243 -9.76 10.85 -26.15
N LYS A 244 -9.42 10.05 -27.17
CA LYS A 244 -9.46 10.49 -28.57
C LYS A 244 -10.88 10.49 -29.14
N GLN A 245 -11.76 9.66 -28.58
CA GLN A 245 -13.16 9.57 -28.95
C GLN A 245 -14.04 9.30 -27.70
N PRO A 246 -15.30 9.78 -27.70
CA PRO A 246 -15.88 10.68 -28.70
C PRO A 246 -15.21 12.07 -28.68
N ALA A 247 -15.26 12.78 -29.81
CA ALA A 247 -14.63 14.10 -29.91
C ALA A 247 -15.24 15.07 -28.88
N GLY A 248 -14.39 15.76 -28.12
CA GLY A 248 -14.82 16.67 -27.04
C GLY A 248 -15.08 16.01 -25.69
N TYR A 249 -14.76 14.72 -25.51
CA TYR A 249 -14.81 14.09 -24.19
C TYR A 249 -13.80 14.76 -23.24
N PRO A 250 -14.16 15.01 -21.97
CA PRO A 250 -13.27 15.67 -21.02
C PRO A 250 -11.98 14.86 -20.81
N GLN A 251 -10.91 15.56 -20.47
CA GLN A 251 -9.72 14.90 -19.95
C GLN A 251 -10.10 14.14 -18.67
N MET A 252 -9.60 12.92 -18.55
CA MET A 252 -9.86 12.03 -17.43
C MET A 252 -8.60 11.92 -16.56
N ALA A 253 -8.78 11.84 -15.26
CA ALA A 253 -7.74 11.59 -14.27
C ALA A 253 -7.98 10.23 -13.62
N LEU A 254 -6.97 9.38 -13.57
CA LEU A 254 -6.98 8.19 -12.71
C LEU A 254 -6.54 8.65 -11.32
N VAL A 255 -7.41 8.50 -10.34
CA VAL A 255 -7.15 8.86 -8.95
C VAL A 255 -7.02 7.63 -8.08
N HIS A 256 -6.19 7.75 -7.06
CA HIS A 256 -6.01 6.77 -6.02
C HIS A 256 -6.44 7.36 -4.68
N TRP A 257 -7.34 6.65 -4.00
CA TRP A 257 -7.82 7.02 -2.67
C TRP A 257 -6.85 6.53 -1.61
N TRP A 258 -6.36 7.44 -0.76
CA TRP A 258 -5.41 7.08 0.29
C TRP A 258 -5.95 5.98 1.19
N PHE A 259 -5.09 5.00 1.50
CA PHE A 259 -5.38 3.85 2.36
C PHE A 259 -6.43 2.87 1.80
N TRP A 260 -6.85 3.08 0.54
CA TRP A 260 -7.64 2.10 -0.20
C TRP A 260 -6.73 1.40 -1.19
N PRO A 261 -6.91 0.09 -1.41
CA PRO A 261 -6.03 -0.63 -2.31
C PRO A 261 -6.27 -0.20 -3.77
N PRO A 262 -5.28 -0.43 -4.66
CA PRO A 262 -5.35 -0.01 -6.07
C PRO A 262 -6.55 -0.54 -6.88
N SER A 263 -7.25 -1.59 -6.40
CA SER A 263 -8.52 -2.05 -6.95
C SER A 263 -9.69 -1.08 -6.82
N TYR A 264 -9.54 -0.05 -6.00
CA TYR A 264 -10.49 1.05 -5.84
C TYR A 264 -10.07 2.33 -6.56
N ASP A 265 -8.95 2.31 -7.29
CA ASP A 265 -8.58 3.44 -8.14
C ASP A 265 -9.71 3.72 -9.13
N GLU A 266 -10.08 4.99 -9.21
CA GLU A 266 -11.22 5.44 -10.01
C GLU A 266 -10.75 6.46 -11.03
N TRP A 267 -11.39 6.45 -12.18
CA TRP A 267 -11.19 7.47 -13.18
C TRP A 267 -12.31 8.50 -13.06
N MET A 268 -11.94 9.76 -12.99
CA MET A 268 -12.86 10.88 -12.84
C MET A 268 -12.53 11.96 -13.87
N PRO A 269 -13.48 12.82 -14.27
CA PRO A 269 -13.13 14.01 -15.06
C PRO A 269 -12.05 14.80 -14.33
N SER A 270 -10.97 15.18 -15.02
CA SER A 270 -9.85 15.90 -14.38
C SER A 270 -10.29 17.24 -13.80
N ALA A 271 -11.35 17.84 -14.33
CA ALA A 271 -11.97 19.04 -13.78
C ALA A 271 -12.57 18.87 -12.37
N ASN A 272 -12.78 17.62 -11.92
CA ASN A 272 -13.31 17.31 -10.58
C ASN A 272 -12.20 16.98 -9.58
N VAL A 273 -10.94 17.01 -10.01
CA VAL A 273 -9.77 16.61 -9.23
C VAL A 273 -8.87 17.83 -9.09
N ASP A 274 -8.70 18.33 -7.88
CA ASP A 274 -7.71 19.39 -7.65
C ASP A 274 -6.29 18.75 -7.72
N GLY A 275 -5.26 19.49 -8.11
CA GLY A 275 -3.87 19.02 -8.07
C GLY A 275 -3.37 18.17 -9.25
N ASP A 276 -2.05 18.25 -9.42
CA ASP A 276 -1.33 17.67 -10.54
C ASP A 276 -1.06 16.17 -10.35
N VAL A 277 -0.60 15.51 -11.42
CA VAL A 277 -0.12 14.13 -11.37
C VAL A 277 1.04 14.04 -10.38
N GLU A 278 0.88 13.21 -9.34
CA GLU A 278 1.95 12.98 -8.37
C GLU A 278 3.07 12.14 -8.97
N GLU A 279 4.32 12.47 -8.61
CA GLU A 279 5.46 11.63 -8.97
C GLU A 279 5.38 10.28 -8.23
N GLU A 280 5.70 9.22 -8.96
CA GLU A 280 5.72 7.87 -8.39
C GLU A 280 6.78 7.78 -7.29
N VAL A 281 6.32 7.59 -6.04
CA VAL A 281 7.20 7.45 -4.88
C VAL A 281 7.97 6.14 -5.03
N LYS A 282 9.26 6.26 -5.36
CA LYS A 282 10.13 5.10 -5.48
C LYS A 282 10.47 4.57 -4.10
N LYS A 283 10.53 3.24 -3.98
CA LYS A 283 11.08 2.57 -2.82
C LYS A 283 12.45 3.17 -2.48
N PRO A 284 12.69 3.59 -1.22
CA PRO A 284 13.92 4.26 -0.82
C PRO A 284 15.16 3.43 -1.15
N THR A 285 16.18 4.09 -1.69
CA THR A 285 17.45 3.44 -2.04
C THR A 285 18.24 3.13 -0.76
N GLY A 286 18.51 1.84 -0.53
CA GLY A 286 19.36 1.36 0.57
C GLY A 286 18.79 0.14 1.28
N ILE A 287 17.49 0.12 1.56
CA ILE A 287 16.82 -0.97 2.28
C ILE A 287 15.88 -1.68 1.32
N ASN A 288 16.05 -2.99 1.16
CA ASN A 288 15.15 -3.77 0.30
C ASN A 288 13.79 -4.08 0.96
N ALA A 289 13.30 -3.18 1.83
CA ALA A 289 11.99 -3.28 2.49
C ALA A 289 11.31 -1.92 2.56
N TRP A 290 9.99 -1.89 2.43
CA TRP A 290 9.18 -0.72 2.76
C TRP A 290 9.08 -0.57 4.28
N CYS A 291 9.14 0.66 4.79
CA CYS A 291 8.90 0.94 6.20
C CYS A 291 7.51 1.55 6.34
N VAL A 292 6.57 0.81 6.93
CA VAL A 292 5.14 1.15 6.92
C VAL A 292 4.53 1.09 8.32
N ALA A 293 3.46 1.84 8.53
CA ALA A 293 2.68 1.84 9.76
C ALA A 293 1.92 0.52 9.99
N CYS A 294 1.50 0.25 11.23
CA CYS A 294 0.72 -0.96 11.56
C CYS A 294 -0.60 -1.03 10.80
N ARG A 295 -1.15 0.13 10.41
CA ARG A 295 -2.37 0.26 9.60
C ARG A 295 -2.30 -0.51 8.28
N PHE A 296 -1.12 -0.63 7.66
CA PHE A 296 -0.91 -1.45 6.44
C PHE A 296 -1.41 -2.89 6.62
N VAL A 297 -1.11 -3.48 7.78
CA VAL A 297 -1.55 -4.83 8.13
C VAL A 297 -3.00 -4.84 8.61
N ARG A 298 -3.50 -3.79 9.26
CA ARG A 298 -4.93 -3.77 9.66
C ARG A 298 -5.88 -3.67 8.47
N ASP A 299 -5.51 -2.89 7.45
CA ASP A 299 -6.40 -2.58 6.34
C ASP A 299 -6.56 -3.74 5.36
N VAL A 300 -5.58 -4.66 5.22
CA VAL A 300 -5.78 -5.90 4.44
C VAL A 300 -6.97 -6.72 4.95
N ALA A 301 -7.24 -6.68 6.26
CA ALA A 301 -8.40 -7.35 6.85
C ALA A 301 -9.73 -6.67 6.53
N LYS A 302 -9.70 -5.38 6.16
CA LYS A 302 -10.88 -4.62 5.73
C LYS A 302 -11.18 -4.83 4.25
N PHE A 303 -10.14 -4.85 3.41
CA PHE A 303 -10.30 -4.81 1.96
C PHE A 303 -10.08 -6.14 1.23
N ASN A 304 -9.51 -7.15 1.91
CA ASN A 304 -9.07 -8.41 1.30
C ASN A 304 -8.01 -8.23 0.21
N GLU A 305 -7.23 -7.16 0.31
CA GLU A 305 -6.16 -6.79 -0.63
C GLU A 305 -5.10 -6.01 0.15
N TRP A 306 -3.83 -6.27 -0.14
CA TRP A 306 -2.73 -5.48 0.44
C TRP A 306 -2.75 -4.09 -0.20
N GLY A 307 -2.71 -3.04 0.62
CA GLY A 307 -2.74 -1.65 0.15
C GLY A 307 -1.45 -1.22 -0.54
N SER A 308 -1.44 0.01 -1.06
CA SER A 308 -0.24 0.64 -1.61
C SER A 308 0.73 1.01 -0.48
N GLU A 309 1.99 0.56 -0.53
CA GLU A 309 2.95 0.82 0.54
C GLU A 309 3.18 2.31 0.79
N VAL A 310 3.08 3.13 -0.27
CA VAL A 310 3.27 4.59 -0.22
C VAL A 310 2.32 5.26 0.77
N ASP A 311 1.09 4.77 0.89
CA ASP A 311 0.06 5.38 1.75
C ASP A 311 0.42 5.23 3.23
N TYR A 312 1.08 4.12 3.56
CA TYR A 312 1.43 3.76 4.92
C TYR A 312 2.90 4.07 5.26
N ALA A 313 3.65 4.64 4.32
CA ALA A 313 5.08 4.83 4.44
C ALA A 313 5.46 5.80 5.57
N ILE A 314 6.40 5.38 6.41
CA ILE A 314 6.98 6.19 7.49
C ILE A 314 8.28 6.81 6.97
N LEU A 315 8.17 8.00 6.35
CA LEU A 315 9.27 8.65 5.64
C LEU A 315 10.47 9.00 6.55
N GLU A 316 10.23 9.36 7.81
CA GLU A 316 11.32 9.67 8.75
C GLU A 316 12.07 8.41 9.23
N TYR A 317 11.45 7.24 9.14
CA TYR A 317 12.05 5.98 9.56
C TYR A 317 13.13 5.51 8.59
N GLU A 318 13.10 5.94 7.31
CA GLU A 318 14.20 5.68 6.36
C GLU A 318 15.55 6.23 6.84
N LYS A 319 15.54 7.42 7.46
CA LYS A 319 16.74 8.00 8.11
C LYS A 319 17.17 7.19 9.32
N LYS A 320 16.21 6.63 10.08
CA LYS A 320 16.49 5.73 11.21
C LYS A 320 17.07 4.38 10.72
N VAL A 321 16.61 3.81 9.61
CA VAL A 321 17.10 2.47 9.18
C VAL A 321 18.45 2.51 8.49
N GLN A 322 18.83 3.63 7.85
CA GLN A 322 20.21 3.83 7.39
C GLN A 322 21.25 3.67 8.53
N CYS A 323 20.86 3.89 9.80
CA CYS A 323 21.74 3.64 10.94
C CYS A 323 21.87 2.14 11.29
N PHE A 324 20.81 1.33 11.11
CA PHE A 324 20.87 -0.13 11.30
C PHE A 324 21.81 -0.80 10.30
N GLN A 325 21.82 -0.34 9.03
CA GLN A 325 22.73 -0.86 8.01
C GLN A 325 24.19 -0.45 8.26
N LYS A 326 24.42 0.78 8.71
CA LYS A 326 25.76 1.23 9.12
C LYS A 326 26.26 0.47 10.35
N GLY A 327 25.38 0.17 11.31
CA GLY A 327 25.70 -0.63 12.49
C GLY A 327 26.10 -2.08 12.19
N LEU A 328 25.46 -2.72 11.22
CA LEU A 328 25.87 -4.06 10.75
C LEU A 328 27.22 -4.03 10.01
N SER A 329 27.46 -2.97 9.23
CA SER A 329 28.72 -2.79 8.49
C SER A 329 29.92 -2.51 9.41
N THR A 330 29.76 -1.68 10.44
CA THR A 330 30.83 -1.41 11.42
C THR A 330 31.08 -2.60 12.36
N THR A 331 30.05 -3.38 12.69
CA THR A 331 30.23 -4.57 13.54
C THR A 331 30.87 -5.74 12.77
N ALA A 332 30.60 -5.88 11.47
CA ALA A 332 31.26 -6.85 10.59
C ALA A 332 32.74 -6.52 10.34
N LEU A 333 33.12 -5.24 10.27
CA LEU A 333 34.52 -4.81 10.15
C LEU A 333 35.31 -4.93 11.45
N ALA A 334 34.64 -4.93 12.60
CA ALA A 334 35.28 -5.12 13.92
C ALA A 334 35.50 -6.59 14.30
N GLN A 335 34.85 -7.54 13.62
CA GLN A 335 34.95 -8.99 13.89
C GLN A 335 35.84 -9.75 12.90
N GLY A 336 36.54 -9.06 12.00
CA GLY A 336 37.60 -9.63 11.16
C GLY A 336 38.91 -9.81 11.93
N GLY A 337 38.88 -10.57 13.03
CA GLY A 337 40.02 -10.72 13.93
C GLY A 337 39.85 -11.87 14.92
N ASN A 338 39.93 -13.10 14.41
CA ASN A 338 40.24 -14.35 15.11
C ASN A 338 39.21 -14.97 16.09
N ALA A 339 39.02 -16.29 15.86
CA ALA A 339 38.67 -17.36 16.79
C ALA A 339 37.18 -17.70 17.07
N LEU A 340 36.92 -19.00 16.86
CA LEU A 340 35.77 -19.80 17.31
C LEU A 340 35.40 -19.57 18.78
N LEU A 341 34.09 -19.58 19.09
CA LEU A 341 33.45 -20.39 20.14
C LEU A 341 31.93 -20.13 20.21
N GLU A 342 31.20 -21.16 20.61
CA GLU A 342 29.75 -21.22 20.83
C GLU A 342 29.24 -20.21 21.89
N GLY A 343 28.00 -19.75 21.71
CA GLY A 343 27.09 -19.42 22.82
C GLY A 343 27.09 -17.99 23.39
N ALA A 344 25.88 -17.43 23.53
CA ALA A 344 25.49 -16.18 24.21
C ALA A 344 25.96 -14.88 23.51
N VAL A 345 25.19 -13.80 23.47
CA VAL A 345 24.79 -13.00 24.63
C VAL A 345 23.48 -12.25 24.38
N SER A 346 22.59 -12.39 25.36
CA SER A 346 21.46 -11.51 25.67
C SER A 346 21.96 -10.08 25.92
N ALA A 347 21.58 -9.12 25.07
CA ALA A 347 21.74 -7.70 25.38
C ALA A 347 20.50 -7.19 26.12
N ARG A 348 20.54 -7.29 27.46
CA ARG A 348 19.67 -6.50 28.35
C ARG A 348 20.06 -5.02 28.24
N TYR A 349 19.13 -4.16 27.83
CA TYR A 349 19.20 -2.74 28.18
C TYR A 349 18.40 -2.52 29.47
N VAL A 350 19.13 -2.26 30.56
CA VAL A 350 18.57 -1.81 31.84
C VAL A 350 18.55 -0.27 31.81
N PHE A 351 17.36 0.32 31.74
CA PHE A 351 17.16 1.69 32.19
C PHE A 351 16.98 1.67 33.70
N GLY A 352 17.85 2.40 34.42
CA GLY A 352 17.78 2.54 35.87
C GLY A 352 16.52 3.27 36.28
N SER A 353 15.68 2.62 37.10
CA SER A 353 14.85 3.29 38.07
C SER A 353 15.50 3.08 39.44
N ALA A 354 15.72 4.17 40.17
CA ALA A 354 16.17 4.10 41.56
C ALA A 354 15.19 4.91 42.40
N SER A 355 14.23 4.20 42.98
CA SER A 355 13.40 4.65 44.09
C SER A 355 13.80 3.87 45.35
N GLY A 356 14.26 4.61 46.37
CA GLY A 356 14.05 4.29 47.78
C GLY A 356 15.06 3.38 48.50
N GLY A 357 15.60 3.87 49.63
CA GLY A 357 15.74 3.06 50.84
C GLY A 357 17.14 2.89 51.45
N LEU A 358 17.49 3.84 52.35
CA LEU A 358 18.13 3.65 53.67
C LEU A 358 19.31 2.66 53.83
N CYS A 359 20.49 3.18 54.17
CA CYS A 359 21.23 2.77 55.38
C CYS A 359 22.32 3.79 55.75
N GLU A 360 22.47 4.02 57.06
CA GLU A 360 23.33 4.99 57.74
C GLU A 360 24.83 4.69 57.61
N ARG A 361 25.66 5.75 57.61
CA ARG A 361 26.83 5.88 58.50
C ARG A 361 27.39 7.30 58.46
N GLU A 362 27.55 7.86 59.65
CA GLU A 362 28.12 9.17 59.97
C GLU A 362 29.66 9.25 59.82
N ILE A 363 30.15 10.48 60.03
CA ILE A 363 31.53 11.01 60.15
C ILE A 363 31.94 11.74 58.86
N GLY A 364 32.21 13.04 58.79
CA GLY A 364 32.28 14.13 59.77
C GLY A 364 33.10 15.27 59.13
N THR A 365 32.82 16.51 59.55
CA THR A 365 33.63 17.75 59.38
C THR A 365 33.57 18.56 58.06
N GLY A 366 32.76 19.62 58.10
CA GLY A 366 33.14 21.04 57.91
C GLY A 366 33.89 21.50 56.65
N THR A 367 33.26 22.37 55.85
CA THR A 367 33.52 23.84 55.80
C THR A 367 32.79 24.53 54.63
N ARG A 368 32.29 25.75 54.89
CA ARG A 368 31.75 26.73 53.94
C ARG A 368 32.83 27.22 52.96
N SER A 369 32.51 27.43 51.68
CA SER A 369 32.63 28.76 51.04
C SER A 369 32.26 28.82 49.53
N HIS A 370 31.50 29.87 49.21
CA HIS A 370 31.62 30.80 48.09
C HIS A 370 31.42 30.37 46.61
N LYS A 371 30.35 30.96 46.07
CA LYS A 371 30.16 31.47 44.70
C LYS A 371 31.46 31.90 44.01
N LYS A 372 31.63 31.52 42.73
CA LYS A 372 32.24 32.38 41.70
C LYS A 372 31.77 32.01 40.30
N ARG A 373 31.13 32.98 39.62
CA ARG A 373 31.04 33.10 38.17
C ARG A 373 32.44 33.43 37.63
N VAL A 374 32.81 32.85 36.48
CA VAL A 374 33.75 33.46 35.53
C VAL A 374 33.25 33.13 34.11
N TYR A 375 33.24 34.17 33.28
CA TYR A 375 32.92 34.23 31.85
C TYR A 375 34.19 34.03 30.99
N ASP A 376 33.97 33.87 29.68
CA ASP A 376 34.91 33.92 28.54
C ASP A 376 35.76 32.67 28.26
N GLY A 377 35.92 32.21 27.02
CA GLY A 377 35.41 32.68 25.73
C GLY A 377 36.10 31.96 24.56
N PHE A 378 35.44 32.01 23.38
CA PHE A 378 35.97 31.76 22.01
C PHE A 378 36.41 30.32 21.66
N LEU A 379 36.14 29.75 20.48
CA LEU A 379 36.23 30.31 19.13
C LEU A 379 35.31 29.50 18.17
N LYS A 380 34.57 30.20 17.31
CA LYS A 380 33.99 29.69 16.05
C LYS A 380 35.12 29.33 15.07
N ILE A 381 34.83 28.48 14.07
CA ILE A 381 35.11 28.71 12.63
C ILE A 381 34.42 27.57 11.82
N MET A 382 33.53 27.98 10.91
CA MET A 382 33.01 27.25 9.75
C MET A 382 33.99 27.42 8.56
N PRO A 383 33.85 26.67 7.45
CA PRO A 383 32.93 27.11 6.39
C PRO A 383 31.70 26.22 6.21
#